data_AF-X1LSN3-F1
#
_entry.id   AF-X1LSN3-F1
#
_cell.length_a   1.000
_cell.length_b   1.000
_cell.length_c   1.000
_cell.angle_alpha   90.00
_cell.angle_beta   90.00
_cell.angle_gamma   90.00
#
_symmetry.space_group_name_H-M   'P 1'
#
loop_
_entity.id
_entity.type
_entity.pdbx_description
1 polymer ?
#
loop_
_entity_poly.entity_id
_entity_poly.type
_entity_poly.pdbx_seq_one_letter_code
_entity_poly.pdbx_strand_id
1 'polypeptide(L)'
;MPAGTLLIDAAAKAGILIDTPCGGQGRCGRCLVRVEKGQVSDYESPYLTTERIQQGWILACVAKVAGDLVISVPTRSEQDKITSESAVTRKAVITHLYARYK
;
A
#
# COMPACT_ATOMS: atom_id res chain seq x y z
N MET A 1 5.15 -1.04 14.54
CA MET A 1 6.38 -0.73 13.77
C MET A 1 6.68 0.75 13.95
N PRO A 2 7.94 1.20 13.86
CA PRO A 2 8.24 2.62 13.97
C PRO A 2 7.63 3.41 12.82
N ALA A 3 7.13 4.62 13.12
CA ALA A 3 6.71 5.58 12.12
C ALA A 3 7.87 5.88 11.15
N GLY A 4 7.55 6.11 9.88
CA GLY A 4 8.55 6.29 8.82
C GLY A 4 9.03 5.02 8.14
N THR A 5 8.58 3.83 8.57
CA THR A 5 8.81 2.57 7.84
C THR A 5 8.09 2.63 6.50
N LEU A 6 8.74 2.19 5.40
CA LEU A 6 8.06 2.10 4.11
C LEU A 6 6.91 1.10 4.18
N LEU A 7 5.80 1.44 3.54
CA LEU A 7 4.61 0.61 3.58
C LEU A 7 4.84 -0.76 2.94
N ILE A 8 5.67 -0.85 1.91
CA ILE A 8 6.06 -2.12 1.31
C ILE A 8 6.81 -3.03 2.29
N ASP A 9 7.69 -2.47 3.12
CA ASP A 9 8.42 -3.24 4.14
C ASP A 9 7.46 -3.69 5.24
N ALA A 10 6.51 -2.84 5.62
CA ALA A 10 5.46 -3.18 6.56
C ALA A 10 4.56 -4.31 6.03
N ALA A 11 4.19 -4.26 4.75
CA ALA A 11 3.43 -5.31 4.08
C ALA A 11 4.22 -6.62 3.99
N ALA A 12 5.51 -6.57 3.63
CA ALA A 12 6.38 -7.74 3.56
C ALA A 12 6.51 -8.43 4.92
N LYS A 13 6.67 -7.65 6.00
CA LYS A 13 6.66 -8.15 7.38
C LYS A 13 5.32 -8.74 7.82
N ALA A 14 4.22 -8.32 7.20
CA ALA A 14 2.89 -8.90 7.39
C ALA A 14 2.65 -10.15 6.50
N GLY A 15 3.66 -10.62 5.77
CA GLY A 15 3.57 -11.77 4.87
C GLY A 15 2.99 -11.45 3.49
N ILE A 16 2.88 -10.16 3.14
CA ILE A 16 2.32 -9.70 1.87
C ILE A 16 3.45 -9.17 1.00
N LEU A 17 3.79 -9.93 -0.03
CA LEU A 17 4.79 -9.52 -1.02
C LEU A 17 4.12 -8.69 -2.11
N ILE A 18 4.64 -7.48 -2.32
CA ILE A 18 4.17 -6.54 -3.34
C ILE A 18 5.28 -6.40 -4.39
N ASP A 19 4.93 -6.54 -5.67
CA ASP A 19 5.91 -6.44 -6.75
C ASP A 19 6.39 -4.99 -6.95
N THR A 20 7.72 -4.81 -6.91
CA THR A 20 8.40 -3.54 -7.22
C THR A 20 9.43 -3.66 -8.35
N PRO A 21 8.98 -3.91 -9.58
CA PRO A 21 9.87 -4.06 -10.73
C PRO A 21 10.58 -2.76 -11.14
N CYS A 22 10.12 -1.60 -10.66
CA CYS A 22 10.85 -0.34 -10.81
C CYS A 22 11.88 -0.07 -9.68
N GLY A 23 12.12 -1.03 -8.79
CA GLY A 23 13.05 -0.88 -7.67
C GLY A 23 12.58 0.11 -6.60
N GLY A 24 11.27 0.30 -6.45
CA GLY A 24 10.71 1.17 -5.41
C GLY A 24 10.70 2.67 -5.72
N GLN A 25 10.93 3.06 -6.97
CA GLN A 25 11.04 4.47 -7.39
C GLN A 25 9.70 5.20 -7.58
N GLY A 26 8.57 4.58 -7.23
CA GLY A 26 7.25 5.22 -7.34
C GLY A 26 6.81 5.54 -8.78
N ARG A 27 7.42 4.93 -9.81
CA ARG A 27 7.22 5.31 -11.23
C ARG A 27 6.51 4.30 -12.12
N CYS A 28 6.04 3.18 -11.58
CA CYS A 28 5.42 2.12 -12.39
C CYS A 28 4.00 1.71 -11.97
N GLY A 29 3.48 2.24 -10.86
CA GLY A 29 2.12 1.92 -10.40
C GLY A 29 1.87 0.50 -9.89
N ARG A 30 2.80 -0.45 -10.02
CA ARG A 30 2.58 -1.86 -9.61
C ARG A 30 2.56 -2.11 -8.10
N CYS A 31 3.12 -1.17 -7.33
CA CYS A 31 3.08 -1.22 -5.87
C CYS A 31 1.81 -0.55 -5.28
N LEU A 32 0.74 -0.42 -6.08
CA LEU A 32 -0.50 0.25 -5.69
C LEU A 32 -1.27 -0.58 -4.65
N VAL A 33 -1.63 0.08 -3.56
CA VAL A 33 -2.44 -0.47 -2.46
C VAL A 33 -3.47 0.57 -2.04
N ARG A 34 -4.54 0.13 -1.38
CA ARG A 34 -5.56 1.02 -0.86
C ARG A 34 -5.48 1.08 0.65
N VAL A 35 -5.45 2.27 1.24
CA VAL A 35 -5.58 2.48 2.69
C VAL A 35 -7.06 2.52 3.02
N GLU A 36 -7.52 1.57 3.82
CA GLU A 36 -8.90 1.54 4.31
C GLU A 36 -9.07 2.25 5.65
N LYS A 37 -8.03 2.21 6.49
CA LYS A 37 -7.99 2.90 7.78
C LYS A 37 -6.56 3.33 8.11
N GLY A 38 -6.43 4.39 8.89
CA GLY A 38 -5.14 4.91 9.33
C GLY A 38 -4.55 5.94 8.37
N GLN A 39 -3.30 6.33 8.61
CA GLN A 39 -2.63 7.37 7.86
C GLN A 39 -1.26 6.90 7.39
N VAL A 40 -0.91 7.38 6.20
CA VAL A 40 0.38 7.23 5.55
C VAL A 40 0.91 8.63 5.22
N SER A 41 2.22 8.78 5.20
CA SER A 41 2.91 10.03 4.84
C SER A 41 3.82 9.80 3.63
N ASP A 42 4.34 10.88 3.06
CA ASP A 42 5.37 10.87 2.01
C ASP A 42 5.02 10.02 0.77
N TYR A 43 3.79 10.12 0.26
CA TYR A 43 3.27 9.27 -0.82
C TYR A 43 3.17 9.98 -2.18
N GLU A 44 4.03 10.95 -2.48
CA GLU A 44 4.00 11.67 -3.77
C GLU A 44 4.47 10.78 -4.93
N SER A 45 3.69 10.76 -6.02
CA SER A 45 4.05 10.06 -7.25
C SER A 45 3.27 10.59 -8.44
N PRO A 46 3.88 10.64 -9.65
CA PRO A 46 3.17 10.98 -10.88
C PRO A 46 2.07 9.96 -11.25
N TYR A 47 2.06 8.76 -10.64
CA TYR A 47 1.02 7.75 -10.85
C TYR A 47 -0.20 7.91 -9.92
N LEU A 48 -0.11 8.78 -8.92
CA LEU A 48 -1.16 9.05 -7.96
C LEU A 48 -1.87 10.36 -8.32
N THR A 49 -3.05 10.23 -8.91
CA THR A 49 -3.95 11.35 -9.12
C THR A 49 -4.69 11.70 -7.82
N THR A 50 -5.19 12.93 -7.72
CA THR A 50 -5.98 13.38 -6.57
C THR A 50 -7.19 12.48 -6.30
N GLU A 51 -7.89 12.03 -7.34
CA GLU A 51 -9.04 11.12 -7.19
C GLU A 51 -8.63 9.75 -6.60
N ARG A 52 -7.48 9.23 -7.03
CA ARG A 52 -6.93 7.97 -6.48
C ARG A 52 -6.59 8.13 -5.01
N ILE A 53 -5.94 9.23 -4.65
CA ILE A 53 -5.63 9.56 -3.25
C ILE A 53 -6.92 9.67 -2.42
N GLN A 54 -7.96 10.34 -2.95
CA GLN A 54 -9.26 10.46 -2.28
C GLN A 54 -9.97 9.10 -2.11
N GLN A 55 -9.78 8.18 -3.04
CA GLN A 55 -10.27 6.80 -2.95
C GLN A 55 -9.43 5.92 -2.00
N GLY A 56 -8.33 6.46 -1.45
CA GLY A 56 -7.40 5.79 -0.54
C GLY A 56 -6.28 5.04 -1.25
N TRP A 57 -6.14 5.15 -2.57
CA TRP A 57 -5.06 4.50 -3.31
C TRP A 57 -3.73 5.23 -3.11
N ILE A 58 -2.69 4.47 -2.82
CA ILE A 58 -1.31 4.95 -2.64
C ILE A 58 -0.30 3.92 -3.16
N LEU A 59 0.95 4.34 -3.33
CA LEU A 59 2.05 3.46 -3.73
C LEU A 59 2.83 3.01 -2.49
N ALA A 60 2.77 1.73 -2.16
CA ALA A 60 3.41 1.16 -0.97
C ALA A 60 4.93 1.33 -0.97
N CYS A 61 5.54 1.45 -2.16
CA CYS A 61 6.98 1.53 -2.30
C CYS A 61 7.57 2.92 -2.01
N VAL A 62 6.75 3.96 -1.92
CA VAL A 62 7.18 5.32 -1.55
C VAL A 62 6.49 5.84 -0.30
N ALA A 63 5.26 5.37 -0.03
CA ALA A 63 4.50 5.76 1.15
C ALA A 63 5.14 5.23 2.44
N LYS A 64 5.13 6.07 3.48
CA LYS A 64 5.59 5.71 4.83
C LYS A 64 4.42 5.53 5.77
N VAL A 65 4.55 4.58 6.68
CA VAL A 65 3.62 4.32 7.77
C VAL A 65 3.71 5.46 8.78
N ALA A 66 2.61 6.18 9.02
CA ALA A 66 2.54 7.24 10.05
C ALA A 66 1.99 6.73 11.39
N GLY A 67 1.31 5.59 11.38
CA GLY A 67 0.71 4.96 12.57
C GLY A 67 0.07 3.62 12.23
N ASP A 68 -0.82 3.13 13.08
CA ASP A 68 -1.58 1.91 12.78
C ASP A 68 -2.49 2.13 11.57
N LEU A 69 -2.46 1.20 10.63
CA LEU A 69 -3.21 1.32 9.39
C LEU A 69 -3.67 -0.03 8.84
N VAL A 70 -4.75 0.00 8.07
CA VAL A 70 -5.30 -1.16 7.37
C VAL A 70 -5.20 -0.85 5.90
N ILE A 71 -4.48 -1.68 5.16
CA ILE A 71 -4.41 -1.59 3.71
C ILE A 71 -5.11 -2.77 3.07
N SER A 72 -5.54 -2.62 1.84
CA SER A 72 -5.97 -3.72 1.01
C SER A 72 -5.13 -3.75 -0.26
N VAL A 73 -4.61 -4.93 -0.58
CA VAL A 73 -3.74 -5.14 -1.72
C VAL A 73 -4.59 -5.75 -2.84
N PRO A 74 -4.78 -5.05 -3.97
CA PRO A 74 -5.50 -5.59 -5.11
C PRO A 74 -4.74 -6.78 -5.70
N THR A 75 -5.46 -7.77 -6.21
CA THR A 75 -4.83 -8.88 -6.93
C THR A 75 -4.24 -8.40 -8.26
N ARG A 76 -3.37 -9.21 -8.88
CA ARG A 76 -2.72 -8.85 -10.14
C ARG A 76 -3.72 -8.56 -11.26
N SER A 77 -4.74 -9.40 -11.40
CA SER A 77 -5.83 -9.20 -12.37
C SER A 77 -6.67 -7.95 -12.10
N GLU A 78 -6.63 -7.44 -10.87
CA GLU A 78 -7.32 -6.24 -10.43
C GLU A 78 -6.46 -5.00 -10.60
N GLN A 79 -5.14 -5.10 -10.44
CA GLN A 79 -4.22 -4.00 -10.75
C GLN A 79 -4.29 -3.61 -12.23
N ASP A 80 -4.35 -4.60 -13.12
CA ASP A 80 -4.54 -4.39 -14.56
C ASP A 80 -5.89 -3.70 -14.86
N LYS A 81 -6.90 -3.93 -14.00
CA LYS A 81 -8.23 -3.28 -14.07
C LYS A 81 -8.31 -1.96 -13.32
N ILE A 82 -7.48 -1.66 -12.32
CA ILE A 82 -7.48 -0.36 -11.63
C ILE A 82 -6.80 0.71 -12.50
N THR A 83 -5.96 0.29 -13.43
CA THR A 83 -5.59 1.09 -14.60
C THR A 83 -6.76 1.33 -15.59
N SER A 84 -7.92 0.68 -15.41
CA SER A 84 -9.08 0.71 -16.32
C SER A 84 -10.48 0.45 -15.68
N GLU A 85 -10.74 0.92 -14.45
CA GLU A 85 -11.98 0.77 -13.63
C GLU A 85 -12.23 -0.54 -12.83
N SER A 86 -12.34 -0.34 -11.49
CA SER A 86 -13.01 -1.11 -10.43
C SER A 86 -12.58 -2.57 -10.12
N ALA A 87 -12.24 -2.82 -8.85
CA ALA A 87 -11.78 -4.13 -8.36
C ALA A 87 -12.15 -4.44 -6.89
N VAL A 88 -12.40 -5.72 -6.64
CA VAL A 88 -12.57 -6.36 -5.32
C VAL A 88 -11.18 -6.41 -4.63
N THR A 89 -11.09 -6.58 -3.30
CA THR A 89 -9.82 -6.33 -2.58
C THR A 89 -9.55 -7.36 -1.49
N ARG A 90 -8.29 -7.80 -1.35
CA ARG A 90 -7.82 -8.61 -0.21
C ARG A 90 -7.40 -7.69 0.92
N LYS A 91 -7.97 -7.89 2.11
CA LYS A 91 -7.81 -7.01 3.29
C LYS A 91 -6.59 -7.40 4.12
N ALA A 92 -5.74 -6.43 4.43
CA ALA A 92 -4.53 -6.60 5.23
C ALA A 92 -4.48 -5.58 6.38
N VAL A 93 -4.53 -6.06 7.61
CA VAL A 93 -4.50 -5.21 8.79
C VAL A 93 -3.04 -5.05 9.25
N ILE A 94 -2.47 -3.85 9.10
CA ILE A 94 -1.13 -3.49 9.59
C ILE A 94 -1.29 -2.76 10.93
N THR A 95 -1.62 -3.51 11.97
CA THR A 95 -1.56 -3.01 13.36
C THR A 95 -0.13 -3.15 13.90
N HIS A 96 0.20 -2.53 15.03
CA HIS A 96 1.27 -2.93 15.96
C HIS A 96 1.22 -4.43 16.36
N LEU A 97 1.37 -5.34 15.40
CA LEU A 97 1.40 -6.78 15.59
C LEU A 97 2.82 -7.20 16.00
N TYR A 98 3.15 -6.93 17.25
CA TYR A 98 4.21 -7.62 17.99
C TYR A 98 3.74 -7.98 19.41
N ALA A 99 2.48 -8.43 19.56
CA ALA A 99 1.99 -8.94 20.84
C ALA A 99 1.17 -10.24 20.74
N ARG A 100 1.17 -10.94 19.60
CA ARG A 100 0.35 -12.17 19.45
C ARG A 100 1.00 -13.37 18.75
N TYR A 101 2.28 -13.32 18.42
CA TYR A 101 3.08 -14.49 18.01
C TYR A 101 4.22 -14.72 19.01
N LYS A 102 3.86 -14.91 20.29
CA LYS A 102 4.73 -15.60 21.25
C LYS A 102 4.00 -16.83 21.73
#